data_AF-A0A1X0NV04-F1
#
_entry.id   AF-A0A1X0NV04-F1
#
_cell.length_a   1.000
_cell.length_b   1.000
_cell.length_c   1.000
_cell.angle_alpha   90.00
_cell.angle_beta   90.00
_cell.angle_gamma   90.00
#
_symmetry.space_group_name_H-M   'P 1'
#
loop_
_entity.id
_entity.type
_entity.pdbx_description
1 polymer ?
#
loop_
_entity_poly.entity_id
_entity_poly.type
_entity_poly.pdbx_seq_one_letter_code
_entity_poly.pdbx_strand_id
1 'polypeptide(L)'
;MFRFRLVLKLTSRENIRCVFQSKAFVNASKELPSTPEGKNPYDVLEMTVTNATTLDDVSKQFRDLVVRNHPDQPGGSHERMSEVNAAYKIAKEHHNKLIKRLKECEANINGNDTFQRHRNSRARSDEELGRSGGVFRRNAKASEQSSGFRKSRSLQEIESDWARFKEDTEQAVRSMCNRYELAVEKGRFFRKTSMLNEITVRERWLRKSFVKNVWEQVHELRGELLRRGARSAQQSLLAEEMISFASVTQRKLNEDFQRLTQMSVQSQSRLFLQRVLFTMLLLVLFVKVWKWFFTGLFRNSLTVRFRQGVLSH
;
A
#
# COMPACT_ATOMS: atom_id res chain seq x y z
N MET A 1 -0.43 29.84 -33.22
CA MET A 1 -0.96 31.04 -32.53
C MET A 1 -2.25 31.48 -33.23
N PHE A 2 -3.24 31.94 -32.46
CA PHE A 2 -4.56 32.50 -32.85
C PHE A 2 -5.64 31.47 -33.27
N ARG A 3 -6.49 30.97 -32.37
CA ARG A 3 -7.68 31.59 -31.71
C ARG A 3 -8.80 31.98 -32.69
N PHE A 4 -9.65 31.02 -33.05
CA PHE A 4 -10.99 31.30 -33.55
C PHE A 4 -11.98 31.37 -32.38
N ARG A 5 -12.45 32.60 -32.13
CA ARG A 5 -13.60 32.93 -31.29
C ARG A 5 -14.86 32.44 -32.00
N LEU A 6 -15.58 31.50 -31.39
CA LEU A 6 -16.97 31.21 -31.75
C LEU A 6 -17.86 31.99 -30.78
N VAL A 7 -18.45 33.05 -31.32
CA VAL A 7 -19.48 33.89 -30.69
C VAL A 7 -20.76 33.04 -30.62
N LEU A 8 -21.12 32.60 -29.41
CA LEU A 8 -22.42 32.02 -29.13
C LEU A 8 -23.39 33.14 -28.74
N LYS A 9 -24.46 33.22 -29.51
CA LYS A 9 -25.57 34.17 -29.43
C LYS A 9 -26.17 34.19 -28.01
N LEU A 10 -26.34 35.40 -27.49
CA LEU A 10 -27.24 35.69 -26.37
C LEU A 10 -28.65 35.21 -26.75
N THR A 11 -29.16 34.26 -25.98
CA THR A 11 -30.59 33.96 -25.87
C THR A 11 -30.99 34.13 -24.40
N SER A 12 -32.26 34.46 -24.22
CA SER A 12 -32.89 35.02 -23.04
C SER A 12 -32.56 34.34 -21.71
N ARG A 13 -32.34 35.22 -20.73
CA ARG A 13 -31.93 34.97 -19.36
C ARG A 13 -33.09 34.40 -18.52
N GLU A 14 -33.34 33.10 -18.60
CA GLU A 14 -33.90 32.35 -17.47
C GLU A 14 -32.73 31.92 -16.59
N ASN A 15 -32.64 32.46 -15.38
CA ASN A 15 -31.65 32.04 -14.39
C ASN A 15 -32.00 30.63 -13.89
N ILE A 16 -31.66 29.60 -14.65
CA ILE A 16 -31.66 28.22 -14.14
C ILE A 16 -30.47 28.14 -13.18
N ARG A 17 -30.73 28.26 -11.87
CA ARG A 17 -29.76 27.90 -10.84
C ARG A 17 -29.52 26.40 -10.95
N CYS A 18 -28.43 26.01 -11.61
CA CYS A 18 -27.95 24.62 -11.55
C CYS A 18 -27.49 24.32 -10.11
N VAL A 19 -28.35 23.61 -9.37
CA VAL A 19 -28.03 23.10 -8.02
C VAL A 19 -27.03 21.95 -8.18
N PHE A 20 -25.78 22.16 -7.76
CA PHE A 20 -24.78 21.09 -7.76
C PHE A 20 -25.00 20.17 -6.56
N GLN A 21 -25.48 18.95 -6.81
CA GLN A 21 -25.64 17.94 -5.78
C GLN A 21 -24.46 16.96 -5.78
N SER A 22 -23.91 16.68 -4.59
CA SER A 22 -22.84 15.71 -4.44
C SER A 22 -23.36 14.30 -4.75
N LYS A 23 -22.47 13.39 -5.20
CA LYS A 23 -22.83 11.97 -5.41
C LYS A 23 -23.34 11.31 -4.10
N ALA A 24 -22.84 11.77 -2.96
CA ALA A 24 -23.32 11.35 -1.65
C ALA A 24 -24.76 11.83 -1.39
N PHE A 25 -25.10 13.06 -1.78
CA PHE A 25 -26.47 13.58 -1.70
C PHE A 25 -27.44 12.80 -2.58
N VAL A 26 -27.07 12.48 -3.83
CA VAL A 26 -27.93 11.71 -4.74
C VAL A 26 -28.23 10.32 -4.18
N ASN A 27 -27.28 9.69 -3.48
CA ASN A 27 -27.53 8.42 -2.82
C ASN A 27 -28.35 8.56 -1.52
N ALA A 28 -28.11 9.61 -0.73
CA ALA A 28 -28.84 9.86 0.50
C ALA A 28 -30.31 10.27 0.25
N SER A 29 -30.58 10.93 -0.88
CA SER A 29 -31.91 11.43 -1.25
C SER A 29 -32.85 10.39 -1.86
N LYS A 30 -32.38 9.19 -2.21
CA LYS A 30 -33.23 8.10 -2.74
C LYS A 30 -34.32 7.63 -1.80
N GLU A 31 -34.16 7.88 -0.50
CA GLU A 31 -35.15 7.52 0.53
C GLU A 31 -36.01 8.70 1.00
N LEU A 32 -35.87 9.88 0.38
CA LEU A 32 -36.79 10.97 0.60
C LEU A 32 -38.09 10.72 -0.16
N PRO A 33 -39.26 11.02 0.42
CA PRO A 33 -40.48 11.01 -0.35
C PRO A 33 -40.42 12.13 -1.40
N SER A 34 -40.88 11.81 -2.60
CA SER A 34 -40.94 12.78 -3.71
C SER A 34 -42.12 13.74 -3.51
N THR A 35 -42.00 14.92 -4.13
CA THR A 35 -43.12 15.86 -4.29
C THR A 35 -44.23 15.26 -5.17
N PRO A 36 -45.43 15.86 -5.23
CA PRO A 36 -46.54 15.38 -6.08
C PRO A 36 -46.17 15.22 -7.56
N GLU A 37 -45.20 16.00 -8.06
CA GLU A 37 -44.66 15.91 -9.42
C GLU A 37 -43.48 14.93 -9.55
N GLY A 38 -43.18 14.15 -8.52
CA GLY A 38 -42.10 13.17 -8.51
C GLY A 38 -40.69 13.75 -8.32
N LYS A 39 -40.55 15.08 -8.17
CA LYS A 39 -39.26 15.76 -8.02
C LYS A 39 -38.74 15.69 -6.58
N ASN A 40 -37.42 15.77 -6.43
CA ASN A 40 -36.77 15.86 -5.11
C ASN A 40 -37.12 17.20 -4.43
N PRO A 41 -37.55 17.19 -3.16
CA PRO A 41 -37.89 18.40 -2.41
C PRO A 41 -36.80 19.49 -2.43
N TYR A 42 -35.52 19.10 -2.44
CA TYR A 42 -34.41 20.04 -2.43
C TYR A 42 -34.10 20.65 -3.81
N ASP A 43 -34.51 19.97 -4.89
CA ASP A 43 -34.47 20.52 -6.24
C ASP A 43 -35.56 21.58 -6.43
N VAL A 44 -36.77 21.32 -5.92
CA VAL A 44 -37.90 22.27 -5.94
C VAL A 44 -37.60 23.51 -5.09
N LEU A 45 -36.90 23.34 -3.97
CA LEU A 45 -36.42 24.44 -3.14
C LEU A 45 -35.17 25.15 -3.71
N GLU A 46 -34.67 24.73 -4.87
CA GLU A 46 -33.50 25.29 -5.56
C GLU A 46 -32.26 25.41 -4.64
N MET A 47 -32.02 24.41 -3.80
CA MET A 47 -31.04 24.45 -2.71
C MET A 47 -29.99 23.35 -2.82
N THR A 48 -28.72 23.72 -2.73
CA THR A 48 -27.61 22.78 -2.55
C THR A 48 -27.49 22.37 -1.09
N VAL A 49 -27.70 21.08 -0.80
CA VAL A 49 -27.56 20.55 0.55
C VAL A 49 -26.13 20.10 0.79
N THR A 50 -25.54 20.61 1.86
CA THR A 50 -24.23 20.22 2.38
C THR A 50 -24.37 19.74 3.82
N ASN A 51 -23.32 19.14 4.40
CA ASN A 51 -23.32 18.72 5.81
C ASN A 51 -23.59 19.86 6.82
N ALA A 52 -23.38 21.11 6.40
CA ALA A 52 -23.54 22.31 7.23
C ALA A 52 -24.90 22.99 7.03
N THR A 53 -25.72 22.53 6.08
CA THR A 53 -27.04 23.12 5.83
C THR A 53 -27.95 22.84 7.02
N THR A 54 -28.57 23.89 7.54
CA THR A 54 -29.50 23.81 8.68
C THR A 54 -30.95 23.99 8.23
N LEU A 55 -31.91 23.58 9.08
CA LEU A 55 -33.34 23.81 8.83
C LEU A 55 -33.70 25.30 8.70
N ASP A 56 -32.91 26.19 9.31
CA ASP A 56 -33.12 27.63 9.21
C ASP A 56 -32.80 28.14 7.81
N ASP A 57 -31.77 27.58 7.16
CA ASP A 57 -31.43 27.86 5.77
C ASP A 57 -32.53 27.39 4.82
N VAL A 58 -33.08 26.19 5.07
CA VAL A 58 -34.24 25.65 4.34
C VAL A 58 -35.43 26.60 4.46
N SER A 59 -35.70 27.09 5.67
CA SER A 59 -36.84 27.98 5.96
C SER A 59 -36.64 29.40 5.42
N LYS A 60 -35.39 29.87 5.31
CA LYS A 60 -35.06 31.12 4.64
C LYS A 60 -35.29 31.03 3.13
N GLN A 61 -34.78 29.97 2.51
CA GLN A 61 -34.96 29.72 1.07
C GLN A 61 -36.44 29.53 0.69
N PHE A 62 -37.21 28.84 1.53
CA PHE A 62 -38.66 28.72 1.37
C PHE A 62 -39.35 30.08 1.36
N ARG A 63 -39.05 30.96 2.33
CA ARG A 63 -39.63 32.31 2.38
C ARG A 63 -39.32 33.10 1.10
N ASP A 64 -38.09 33.03 0.60
CA ASP A 64 -37.69 33.69 -0.63
C ASP A 64 -38.44 33.16 -1.87
N LEU A 65 -38.68 31.84 -1.92
CA LEU A 65 -39.45 31.20 -3.00
C LEU A 65 -40.95 31.47 -2.92
N VAL A 66 -41.51 31.57 -1.71
CA VAL A 66 -42.92 31.92 -1.50
C VAL A 66 -43.18 33.33 -1.99
N VAL A 67 -42.30 34.29 -1.68
CA VAL A 67 -42.43 35.67 -2.17
C VAL A 67 -42.43 35.67 -3.71
N ARG A 68 -41.49 34.98 -4.35
CA ARG A 68 -41.36 34.99 -5.83
C ARG A 68 -42.49 34.29 -6.57
N ASN A 69 -43.02 33.19 -6.02
CA ASN A 69 -44.01 32.35 -6.70
C ASN A 69 -45.45 32.59 -6.20
N HIS A 70 -45.68 33.60 -5.34
CA HIS A 70 -47.01 33.89 -4.79
C HIS A 70 -48.00 34.21 -5.90
N PRO A 71 -49.22 33.64 -5.89
CA PRO A 71 -50.22 33.87 -6.95
C PRO A 71 -50.61 35.35 -7.11
N ASP A 72 -50.40 36.17 -6.07
CA ASP A 72 -50.66 37.61 -6.10
C ASP A 72 -49.53 38.42 -6.78
N GLN A 73 -48.41 37.79 -7.16
CA GLN A 73 -47.30 38.44 -7.86
C GLN A 73 -47.31 38.11 -9.37
N PRO A 74 -46.86 39.05 -10.24
CA PRO A 74 -46.79 38.81 -11.67
C PRO A 74 -45.80 37.66 -11.98
N GLY A 75 -46.34 36.55 -12.48
CA GLY A 75 -45.59 35.32 -12.76
C GLY A 75 -45.74 34.21 -11.71
N GLY A 76 -46.49 34.45 -10.63
CA GLY A 76 -46.86 33.44 -9.65
C GLY A 76 -47.92 32.47 -10.17
N SER A 77 -47.86 31.22 -9.73
CA SER A 77 -48.85 30.19 -10.07
C SER A 77 -49.22 29.38 -8.83
N HIS A 78 -50.51 29.08 -8.69
CA HIS A 78 -51.02 28.31 -7.57
C HIS A 78 -50.44 26.89 -7.54
N GLU A 79 -50.16 26.32 -8.72
CA GLU A 79 -49.54 25.01 -8.90
C GLU A 79 -48.12 24.98 -8.34
N ARG A 80 -47.26 25.93 -8.75
CA ARG A 80 -45.87 26.02 -8.26
C ARG A 80 -45.79 26.35 -6.78
N MET A 81 -46.72 27.16 -6.26
CA MET A 81 -46.82 27.43 -4.82
C MET A 81 -47.19 26.16 -4.02
N SER A 82 -48.12 25.36 -4.53
CA SER A 82 -48.49 24.07 -3.92
C SER A 82 -47.30 23.10 -3.90
N GLU A 83 -46.53 23.03 -4.99
CA GLU A 83 -45.32 22.21 -5.08
C GLU A 83 -44.25 22.66 -4.07
N VAL A 84 -44.00 23.97 -3.95
CA VAL A 84 -43.04 24.55 -3.01
C VAL A 84 -43.45 24.30 -1.55
N ASN A 85 -44.74 24.39 -1.23
CA ASN A 85 -45.27 24.09 0.10
C ASN A 85 -45.14 22.60 0.46
N ALA A 86 -45.44 21.71 -0.49
CA ALA A 86 -45.26 20.27 -0.31
C ALA A 86 -43.78 19.91 -0.11
N ALA A 87 -42.88 20.50 -0.91
CA ALA A 87 -41.44 20.32 -0.80
C ALA A 87 -40.90 20.79 0.56
N TYR A 88 -41.36 21.95 1.06
CA TYR A 88 -40.95 22.46 2.36
C TYR A 88 -41.41 21.57 3.52
N LYS A 89 -42.64 21.04 3.48
CA LYS A 89 -43.15 20.12 4.49
C LYS A 89 -42.30 18.84 4.56
N ILE A 90 -42.01 18.25 3.39
CA ILE A 90 -41.16 17.06 3.29
C ILE A 90 -39.74 17.35 3.79
N ALA A 91 -39.17 18.48 3.37
CA ALA A 91 -37.82 18.88 3.81
C ALA A 91 -37.78 19.04 5.33
N LYS A 92 -38.74 19.75 5.94
CA LYS A 92 -38.81 19.96 7.39
C LYS A 92 -38.86 18.66 8.19
N GLU A 93 -39.61 17.67 7.73
CA GLU A 93 -39.76 16.38 8.41
C GLU A 93 -38.52 15.48 8.25
N HIS A 94 -37.87 15.50 7.09
CA HIS A 94 -36.81 14.54 6.75
C HIS A 94 -35.38 15.10 6.74
N HIS A 95 -35.18 16.41 6.92
CA HIS A 95 -33.86 17.05 6.83
C HIS A 95 -32.81 16.45 7.76
N ASN A 96 -33.14 16.25 9.04
CA ASN A 96 -32.19 15.72 10.02
C ASN A 96 -31.76 14.28 9.68
N LYS A 97 -32.70 13.47 9.18
CA LYS A 97 -32.42 12.09 8.71
C LYS A 97 -31.51 12.11 7.48
N LEU A 98 -31.74 13.04 6.55
CA LEU A 98 -30.92 13.22 5.36
C LEU A 98 -29.49 13.62 5.69
N ILE A 99 -29.29 14.63 6.55
CA ILE A 99 -27.95 15.10 6.95
C ILE A 99 -27.16 13.98 7.64
N LYS A 100 -27.81 13.21 8.53
CA LYS A 100 -27.15 12.06 9.18
C LYS A 100 -26.62 11.05 8.17
N ARG A 101 -27.43 10.73 7.15
CA ARG A 101 -27.04 9.79 6.11
C ARG A 101 -26.03 10.33 5.13
N LEU A 102 -26.09 11.63 4.84
CA LEU A 102 -25.10 12.27 4.00
C LEU A 102 -23.70 12.11 4.63
N LYS A 103 -23.59 12.26 5.95
CA LYS A 103 -22.37 11.98 6.71
C LYS A 103 -21.94 10.50 6.63
N GLU A 104 -22.87 9.56 6.76
CA GLU A 104 -22.58 8.11 6.66
C GLU A 104 -22.13 7.72 5.24
N CYS A 105 -22.77 8.25 4.20
CA CYS A 105 -22.38 8.00 2.81
C CYS A 105 -21.01 8.60 2.48
N GLU A 106 -20.71 9.82 2.95
CA GLU A 106 -19.39 10.43 2.76
C GLU A 106 -18.30 9.66 3.50
N ALA A 107 -18.54 9.19 4.73
CA ALA A 107 -17.60 8.35 5.47
C ALA A 107 -17.30 7.04 4.73
N ASN A 108 -18.32 6.40 4.16
CA ASN A 108 -18.16 5.17 3.38
C ASN A 108 -17.40 5.40 2.05
N ILE A 109 -17.68 6.50 1.34
CA ILE A 109 -16.95 6.85 0.11
C ILE A 109 -15.49 7.15 0.42
N ASN A 110 -15.21 7.93 1.46
CA ASN A 110 -13.85 8.26 1.87
C ASN A 110 -13.07 7.02 2.34
N GLY A 111 -13.72 6.09 3.05
CA GLY A 111 -13.14 4.81 3.46
C GLY A 111 -12.80 3.89 2.28
N ASN A 112 -13.70 3.81 1.29
CA ASN A 112 -13.47 3.03 0.08
C ASN A 112 -12.34 3.62 -0.78
N ASP A 113 -12.30 4.95 -0.94
CA ASP A 113 -11.24 5.63 -1.69
C ASP A 113 -9.87 5.49 -1.02
N THR A 114 -9.79 5.60 0.30
CA THR A 114 -8.54 5.36 1.04
C THR A 114 -8.09 3.90 0.93
N PHE A 115 -9.02 2.95 1.01
CA PHE A 115 -8.74 1.53 0.76
C PHE A 115 -8.21 1.28 -0.66
N GLN A 116 -8.86 1.86 -1.68
CA GLN A 116 -8.42 1.75 -3.08
C GLN A 116 -7.06 2.40 -3.31
N ARG A 117 -6.80 3.59 -2.75
CA ARG A 117 -5.50 4.26 -2.84
C ARG A 117 -4.40 3.43 -2.19
N HIS A 118 -4.66 2.84 -1.02
CA HIS A 118 -3.69 1.99 -0.34
C HIS A 118 -3.44 0.68 -1.10
N ARG A 119 -4.48 0.08 -1.69
CA ARG A 119 -4.36 -1.09 -2.58
C ARG A 119 -3.51 -0.77 -3.82
N ASN A 120 -3.77 0.36 -4.47
CA ASN A 120 -3.05 0.80 -5.67
C ASN A 120 -1.60 1.18 -5.36
N SER A 121 -1.35 1.80 -4.20
CA SER A 121 0.01 2.11 -3.73
C SER A 121 0.83 0.85 -3.46
N ARG A 122 0.22 -0.19 -2.88
CA ARG A 122 0.88 -1.50 -2.68
C ARG A 122 1.18 -2.18 -4.01
N ALA A 123 0.24 -2.16 -4.95
CA ALA A 123 0.42 -2.74 -6.28
C ALA A 123 1.59 -2.08 -7.03
N ARG A 124 1.69 -0.74 -7.01
CA ARG A 124 2.80 -0.01 -7.63
C ARG A 124 4.15 -0.26 -6.96
N SER A 125 4.17 -0.31 -5.63
CA SER A 125 5.41 -0.59 -4.89
C SER A 125 5.92 -2.01 -5.15
N ASP A 126 5.03 -3.00 -5.30
CA ASP A 126 5.40 -4.37 -5.63
C ASP A 126 5.90 -4.51 -7.09
N GLU A 127 5.39 -3.69 -8.01
CA GLU A 127 5.84 -3.60 -9.40
C GLU A 127 7.25 -2.99 -9.50
N GLU A 128 7.51 -1.88 -8.79
CA GLU A 128 8.86 -1.26 -8.67
C GLU A 128 9.88 -2.17 -7.98
N LEU A 129 9.45 -3.03 -7.04
CA LEU A 129 10.32 -3.97 -6.33
C LEU A 129 10.59 -5.27 -7.10
N GLY A 130 10.05 -5.43 -8.30
CA GLY A 130 10.11 -6.67 -9.08
C GLY A 130 9.46 -7.85 -8.35
N ARG A 131 8.53 -7.57 -7.44
CA ARG A 131 7.85 -8.54 -6.56
C ARG A 131 6.52 -8.97 -7.15
N SER A 132 6.50 -9.37 -8.41
CA SER A 132 5.40 -10.19 -8.95
C SER A 132 5.52 -11.64 -8.42
N GLY A 133 5.44 -11.77 -7.09
CA GLY A 133 5.47 -13.03 -6.37
C GLY A 133 4.21 -13.84 -6.67
N GLY A 134 4.25 -14.63 -7.73
CA GLY A 134 3.46 -15.86 -7.92
C GLY A 134 1.96 -15.69 -8.20
N VAL A 135 1.19 -14.98 -7.38
CA VAL A 135 -0.29 -15.01 -7.44
C VAL A 135 -0.84 -14.18 -8.60
N PHE A 136 -0.37 -12.95 -8.77
CA PHE A 136 -0.75 -12.11 -9.90
C PHE A 136 -0.28 -12.69 -11.24
N ARG A 137 0.91 -13.30 -11.27
CA ARG A 137 1.45 -13.95 -12.48
C ARG A 137 0.69 -15.23 -12.83
N ARG A 138 0.19 -15.99 -11.84
CA ARG A 138 -0.63 -17.19 -12.07
C ARG A 138 -2.01 -16.84 -12.60
N ASN A 139 -2.62 -15.76 -12.11
CA ASN A 139 -3.90 -15.28 -12.62
C ASN A 139 -3.76 -14.62 -14.00
N ALA A 140 -2.68 -13.86 -14.25
CA ALA A 140 -2.37 -13.32 -15.58
C ALA A 140 -2.03 -14.41 -16.59
N LYS A 141 -1.21 -15.42 -16.22
CA LYS A 141 -0.95 -16.60 -17.07
C LYS A 141 -2.21 -17.46 -17.27
N ALA A 142 -3.09 -17.59 -16.26
CA ALA A 142 -4.37 -18.30 -16.41
C ALA A 142 -5.34 -17.55 -17.32
N SER A 143 -5.38 -16.22 -17.26
CA SER A 143 -6.15 -15.42 -18.23
C SER A 143 -5.56 -15.50 -19.64
N GLU A 144 -4.24 -15.49 -19.80
CA GLU A 144 -3.57 -15.68 -21.10
C GLU A 144 -3.74 -17.11 -21.66
N GLN A 145 -3.82 -18.13 -20.79
CA GLN A 145 -4.12 -19.51 -21.18
C GLN A 145 -5.60 -19.70 -21.56
N SER A 146 -6.51 -18.92 -20.97
CA SER A 146 -7.93 -18.96 -21.34
C SER A 146 -8.21 -18.36 -22.72
N SER A 147 -7.33 -17.48 -23.22
CA SER A 147 -7.38 -16.96 -24.59
C SER A 147 -6.64 -17.88 -25.59
N GLY A 148 -7.05 -19.14 -25.67
CA GLY A 148 -7.13 -20.04 -26.84
C GLY A 148 -6.02 -20.20 -27.91
N PHE A 149 -5.04 -19.31 -28.09
CA PHE A 149 -4.09 -19.39 -29.22
C PHE A 149 -2.72 -18.83 -28.84
N ARG A 150 -1.90 -19.60 -28.13
CA ARG A 150 -0.45 -19.40 -28.25
C ARG A 150 -0.02 -19.94 -29.60
N LYS A 151 0.10 -19.04 -30.58
CA LYS A 151 0.82 -19.29 -31.83
C LYS A 151 2.18 -19.89 -31.47
N SER A 152 2.54 -21.00 -32.08
CA SER A 152 3.81 -21.67 -31.80
C SER A 152 4.96 -20.75 -32.24
N ARG A 153 5.74 -20.22 -31.28
CA ARG A 153 6.78 -19.19 -31.50
C ARG A 153 7.86 -19.65 -32.47
N SER A 154 8.33 -18.84 -33.42
CA SER A 154 9.41 -19.29 -34.33
C SER A 154 10.70 -19.69 -33.57
N LEU A 155 11.60 -20.47 -34.19
CA LEU A 155 12.87 -20.85 -33.55
C LEU A 155 13.71 -19.61 -33.18
N GLN A 156 13.74 -18.63 -34.07
CA GLN A 156 14.40 -17.35 -33.84
C GLN A 156 13.74 -16.57 -32.68
N GLU A 157 12.41 -16.64 -32.54
CA GLU A 157 11.72 -16.07 -31.37
C GLU A 157 12.15 -16.79 -30.08
N ILE A 158 12.24 -18.12 -30.08
CA ILE A 158 12.70 -18.87 -28.89
C ILE A 158 14.13 -18.51 -28.50
N GLU A 159 15.04 -18.41 -29.46
CA GLU A 159 16.42 -17.98 -29.21
C GLU A 159 16.48 -16.56 -28.65
N SER A 160 15.69 -15.64 -29.22
CA SER A 160 15.62 -14.26 -28.73
C SER A 160 15.00 -14.15 -27.33
N ASP A 161 13.96 -14.92 -27.06
CA ASP A 161 13.30 -15.00 -25.76
C ASP A 161 14.23 -15.61 -24.71
N TRP A 162 15.00 -16.63 -25.11
CA TRP A 162 16.02 -17.24 -24.26
C TRP A 162 17.13 -16.25 -23.88
N ALA A 163 17.66 -15.52 -24.86
CA ALA A 163 18.69 -14.51 -24.61
C ALA A 163 18.21 -13.42 -23.63
N ARG A 164 17.00 -12.90 -23.86
CA ARG A 164 16.37 -11.93 -22.94
C ARG A 164 16.15 -12.51 -21.56
N PHE A 165 15.59 -13.72 -21.49
CA PHE A 165 15.33 -14.39 -20.21
C PHE A 165 16.61 -14.62 -19.41
N LYS A 166 17.72 -14.96 -20.07
CA LYS A 166 19.04 -15.14 -19.46
C LYS A 166 19.52 -13.84 -18.82
N GLU A 167 19.49 -12.74 -19.57
CA GLU A 167 19.88 -11.40 -19.09
C GLU A 167 19.00 -10.93 -17.91
N ASP A 168 17.68 -11.02 -18.05
CA ASP A 168 16.71 -10.67 -17.01
C ASP A 168 16.94 -11.48 -15.73
N THR A 169 17.21 -12.79 -15.88
CA THR A 169 17.48 -13.69 -14.76
C THR A 169 18.78 -13.29 -14.05
N GLU A 170 19.85 -13.00 -14.79
CA GLU A 170 21.11 -12.56 -14.20
C GLU A 170 20.96 -11.22 -13.47
N GLN A 171 20.24 -10.26 -14.04
CA GLN A 171 19.97 -8.97 -13.41
C GLN A 171 19.14 -9.14 -12.13
N ALA A 172 18.11 -9.98 -12.17
CA ALA A 172 17.28 -10.30 -11.01
C ALA A 172 18.09 -10.96 -9.90
N VAL A 173 18.98 -11.91 -10.24
CA VAL A 173 19.90 -12.55 -9.28
C VAL A 173 20.81 -11.53 -8.62
N ARG A 174 21.45 -10.64 -9.40
CA ARG A 174 22.31 -9.57 -8.85
C ARG A 174 21.52 -8.66 -7.91
N SER A 175 20.32 -8.25 -8.31
CA SER A 175 19.45 -7.42 -7.48
C SER A 175 19.02 -8.13 -6.18
N MET A 176 18.71 -9.42 -6.25
CA MET A 176 18.38 -10.22 -5.06
C MET A 176 19.56 -10.32 -4.10
N CYS A 177 20.76 -10.62 -4.60
CA CYS A 177 21.97 -10.69 -3.77
C CYS A 177 22.30 -9.34 -3.11
N ASN A 178 22.28 -8.24 -3.87
CA ASN A 178 22.54 -6.89 -3.33
C ASN A 178 21.52 -6.47 -2.26
N ARG A 179 20.23 -6.77 -2.49
CA ARG A 179 19.19 -6.47 -1.49
C ARG A 179 19.38 -7.31 -0.23
N TYR A 180 19.73 -8.58 -0.36
CA TYR A 180 19.97 -9.44 0.79
C TYR A 180 21.20 -8.98 1.58
N GLU A 181 22.28 -8.60 0.91
CA GLU A 181 23.47 -8.03 1.53
C GLU A 181 23.13 -6.76 2.33
N LEU A 182 22.41 -5.82 1.73
CA LEU A 182 21.96 -4.60 2.41
C LEU A 182 21.03 -4.91 3.60
N ALA A 183 20.15 -5.89 3.45
CA ALA A 183 19.23 -6.28 4.52
C ALA A 183 19.98 -6.94 5.69
N VAL A 184 21.01 -7.74 5.41
CA VAL A 184 21.93 -8.29 6.41
C VAL A 184 22.72 -7.18 7.10
N GLU A 185 23.24 -6.21 6.36
CA GLU A 185 23.98 -5.07 6.90
C GLU A 185 23.10 -4.21 7.82
N LYS A 186 21.89 -3.84 7.37
CA LYS A 186 20.93 -3.09 8.19
C LYS A 186 20.46 -3.89 9.40
N GLY A 187 20.24 -5.20 9.24
CA GLY A 187 19.91 -6.10 10.35
C GLY A 187 21.01 -6.15 11.41
N ARG A 188 22.28 -6.09 11.01
CA ARG A 188 23.42 -5.92 11.94
C ARG A 188 23.37 -4.56 12.63
N PHE A 189 23.09 -3.49 11.90
CA PHE A 189 23.02 -2.12 12.45
C PHE A 189 21.94 -1.99 13.53
N PHE A 190 20.73 -2.50 13.29
CA PHE A 190 19.62 -2.37 14.24
C PHE A 190 19.70 -3.30 15.46
N ARG A 191 20.70 -4.21 15.53
CA ARG A 191 20.96 -5.13 16.67
C ARG A 191 19.75 -5.97 17.12
N LYS A 192 18.70 -6.09 16.31
CA LYS A 192 17.49 -6.87 16.60
C LYS A 192 17.58 -8.22 15.89
N THR A 193 17.89 -9.26 16.66
CA THR A 193 18.01 -10.66 16.18
C THR A 193 16.72 -11.17 15.53
N SER A 194 15.54 -10.73 16.01
CA SER A 194 14.24 -11.10 15.43
C SER A 194 14.07 -10.57 13.99
N MET A 195 14.41 -9.31 13.75
CA MET A 195 14.32 -8.68 12.43
C MET A 195 15.23 -9.38 11.41
N LEU A 196 16.45 -9.76 11.83
CA LEU A 196 17.34 -10.50 10.95
C LEU A 196 16.77 -11.88 10.59
N ASN A 197 16.19 -12.60 11.56
CA ASN A 197 15.60 -13.92 11.32
C ASN A 197 14.38 -13.87 10.39
N GLU A 198 13.54 -12.83 10.53
CA GLU A 198 12.43 -12.59 9.61
C GLU A 198 12.91 -12.30 8.18
N ILE A 199 13.97 -11.49 8.04
CA ILE A 199 14.59 -11.19 6.75
C ILE A 199 15.15 -12.47 6.12
N THR A 200 15.91 -13.29 6.85
CA THR A 200 16.49 -14.52 6.31
C THR A 200 15.42 -15.54 5.88
N VAL A 201 14.35 -15.70 6.66
CA VAL A 201 13.23 -16.59 6.31
C VAL A 201 12.52 -16.11 5.05
N ARG A 202 12.22 -14.80 4.97
CA ARG A 202 11.58 -14.19 3.81
C ARG A 202 12.41 -14.34 2.55
N GLU A 203 13.71 -14.09 2.65
CA GLU A 203 14.65 -14.16 1.54
C GLU A 203 14.88 -15.61 1.08
N ARG A 204 14.89 -16.58 2.00
CA ARG A 204 14.90 -18.02 1.67
C ARG A 204 13.66 -18.44 0.88
N TRP A 205 12.49 -17.90 1.23
CA TRP A 205 11.25 -18.17 0.51
C TRP A 205 11.26 -17.55 -0.90
N LEU A 206 11.71 -16.30 -1.02
CA LEU A 206 11.88 -15.62 -2.30
C LEU A 206 12.83 -16.38 -3.22
N ARG A 207 13.97 -16.83 -2.70
CA ARG A 207 14.93 -17.68 -3.42
C ARG A 207 14.26 -18.95 -3.95
N LYS A 208 13.54 -19.68 -3.10
CA LYS A 208 12.86 -20.93 -3.48
C LYS A 208 11.82 -20.68 -4.58
N SER A 209 11.02 -19.61 -4.45
CA SER A 209 10.03 -19.24 -5.45
C SER A 209 10.67 -18.80 -6.77
N PHE A 210 11.76 -18.04 -6.71
CA PHE A 210 12.49 -17.56 -7.88
C PHE A 210 13.12 -18.72 -8.66
N VAL A 211 13.85 -19.61 -7.99
CA VAL A 211 14.43 -20.81 -8.60
C VAL A 211 13.35 -21.66 -9.26
N LYS A 212 12.20 -21.83 -8.60
CA LYS A 212 11.06 -22.56 -9.18
C LYS A 212 10.59 -21.90 -10.48
N ASN A 213 10.43 -20.58 -10.50
CA ASN A 213 10.01 -19.85 -11.69
C ASN A 213 11.03 -19.96 -12.83
N VAL A 214 12.34 -19.92 -12.51
CA VAL A 214 13.39 -20.10 -13.51
C VAL A 214 13.30 -21.47 -14.16
N TRP A 215 13.15 -22.53 -13.35
CA TRP A 215 12.98 -23.90 -13.85
C TRP A 215 11.71 -24.07 -14.67
N GLU A 216 10.58 -23.50 -14.24
CA GLU A 216 9.33 -23.54 -15.00
C GLU A 216 9.49 -22.92 -16.39
N GLN A 217 10.11 -21.75 -16.50
CA GLN A 217 10.33 -21.07 -17.79
C GLN A 217 11.33 -21.83 -18.67
N VAL A 218 12.39 -22.36 -18.09
CA VAL A 218 13.38 -23.20 -18.81
C VAL A 218 12.73 -24.47 -19.35
N HIS A 219 11.89 -25.13 -18.56
CA HIS A 219 11.14 -26.31 -19.01
C HIS A 219 10.08 -25.98 -20.06
N GLU A 220 9.44 -24.80 -19.98
CA GLU A 220 8.50 -24.30 -20.98
C GLU A 220 9.19 -24.11 -22.33
N LEU A 221 10.28 -23.33 -22.37
CA LEU A 221 11.06 -23.06 -23.58
C LEU A 221 11.68 -24.34 -24.17
N ARG A 222 12.28 -25.18 -23.32
CA ARG A 222 12.82 -26.48 -23.74
C ARG A 222 11.72 -27.40 -24.28
N GLY A 223 10.56 -27.43 -23.62
CA GLY A 223 9.43 -28.25 -24.05
C GLY A 223 8.92 -27.85 -25.43
N GLU A 224 8.82 -26.54 -25.68
CA GLU A 224 8.47 -26.00 -27.00
C GLU A 224 9.54 -26.31 -28.06
N LEU A 225 10.82 -26.23 -27.70
CA LEU A 225 11.94 -26.56 -28.58
C LEU A 225 11.94 -28.05 -28.98
N LEU A 226 11.76 -28.95 -28.00
CA LEU A 226 11.80 -30.40 -28.22
C LEU A 226 10.55 -30.93 -28.92
N ARG A 227 9.37 -30.32 -28.70
CA ARG A 227 8.12 -30.68 -29.40
C ARG A 227 8.19 -30.45 -30.92
N ARG A 228 9.12 -29.60 -31.39
CA ARG A 228 9.38 -29.40 -32.83
C ARG A 228 10.25 -30.47 -33.47
N GLY A 229 10.68 -31.46 -32.68
CA GLY A 229 11.59 -32.50 -33.09
C GLY A 229 13.02 -32.00 -33.00
N ALA A 230 13.82 -32.61 -32.13
CA ALA A 230 15.25 -32.38 -32.00
C ALA A 230 16.01 -32.93 -33.22
N ARG A 231 15.69 -32.42 -34.42
CA ARG A 231 16.27 -32.88 -35.69
C ARG A 231 17.60 -32.17 -35.99
N SER A 232 17.93 -31.11 -35.26
CA SER A 232 19.18 -30.37 -35.40
C SER A 232 20.01 -30.44 -34.12
N ALA A 233 21.31 -30.76 -34.24
CA ALA A 233 22.28 -30.78 -33.14
C ALA A 233 22.31 -29.44 -32.38
N GLN A 234 22.08 -28.31 -33.08
CA GLN A 234 22.02 -26.98 -32.51
C GLN A 234 20.85 -26.81 -31.50
N GLN A 235 19.71 -27.45 -31.75
CA GLN A 235 18.57 -27.41 -30.84
C GLN A 235 18.83 -28.25 -29.58
N SER A 236 19.50 -29.39 -29.71
CA SER A 236 19.88 -30.20 -28.54
C SER A 236 20.87 -29.44 -27.66
N LEU A 237 21.87 -28.80 -28.26
CA LEU A 237 22.85 -27.98 -27.55
C LEU A 237 22.20 -26.79 -26.83
N LEU A 238 21.26 -26.10 -27.48
CA LEU A 238 20.52 -25.01 -26.84
C LEU A 238 19.67 -25.50 -25.65
N ALA A 239 19.01 -26.65 -25.79
CA ALA A 239 18.24 -27.25 -24.70
C ALA A 239 19.13 -27.66 -23.51
N GLU A 240 20.34 -28.16 -23.76
CA GLU A 240 21.33 -28.46 -22.73
C GLU A 240 21.90 -27.19 -22.08
N GLU A 241 22.14 -26.13 -22.87
CA GLU A 241 22.53 -24.81 -22.36
C GLU A 241 21.46 -24.29 -21.38
N MET A 242 20.18 -24.40 -21.72
CA MET A 242 19.08 -23.95 -20.86
C MET A 242 19.07 -24.66 -19.50
N ILE A 243 19.27 -25.97 -19.48
CA ILE A 243 19.32 -26.76 -18.23
C ILE A 243 20.58 -26.41 -17.43
N SER A 244 21.73 -26.30 -18.10
CA SER A 244 22.99 -25.99 -17.44
C SER A 244 22.94 -24.59 -16.81
N PHE A 245 22.37 -23.60 -17.51
CA PHE A 245 22.15 -22.27 -16.97
C PHE A 245 21.26 -22.27 -15.73
N ALA A 246 20.12 -22.97 -15.77
CA ALA A 246 19.22 -23.06 -14.61
C ALA A 246 19.93 -23.68 -13.39
N SER A 247 20.70 -24.74 -13.64
CA SER A 247 21.44 -25.47 -12.61
C SER A 247 22.56 -24.62 -12.00
N VAL A 248 23.35 -23.94 -12.84
CA VAL A 248 24.42 -23.02 -12.42
C VAL A 248 23.84 -21.84 -11.66
N THR A 249 22.75 -21.24 -12.15
CA THR A 249 22.07 -20.12 -11.49
C THR A 249 21.56 -20.53 -10.11
N GLN A 250 20.92 -21.70 -10.00
CA GLN A 250 20.47 -22.23 -8.71
C GLN A 250 21.64 -22.47 -7.75
N ARG A 251 22.74 -23.07 -8.23
CA ARG A 251 23.93 -23.34 -7.40
C ARG A 251 24.54 -22.04 -6.89
N LYS A 252 24.81 -21.09 -7.80
CA LYS A 252 25.38 -19.78 -7.47
C LYS A 252 24.52 -19.01 -6.47
N LEU A 253 23.22 -18.94 -6.71
CA LEU A 253 22.28 -18.29 -5.79
C LEU A 253 22.24 -18.98 -4.42
N ASN A 254 22.39 -20.31 -4.35
CA ASN A 254 22.48 -21.00 -3.07
C ASN A 254 23.78 -20.67 -2.33
N GLU A 255 24.92 -20.68 -3.01
CA GLU A 255 26.23 -20.35 -2.45
C GLU A 255 26.29 -18.92 -1.94
N ASP A 256 25.83 -17.94 -2.73
CA ASP A 256 25.83 -16.52 -2.35
C ASP A 256 24.97 -16.27 -1.10
N PHE A 257 23.77 -16.83 -1.06
CA PHE A 257 22.90 -16.70 0.11
C PHE A 257 23.46 -17.41 1.34
N GLN A 258 24.09 -18.58 1.17
CA GLN A 258 24.73 -19.30 2.26
C GLN A 258 25.90 -18.49 2.82
N ARG A 259 26.76 -17.94 1.95
CA ARG A 259 27.88 -17.07 2.31
C ARG A 259 27.41 -15.85 3.10
N LEU A 260 26.41 -15.12 2.58
CA LEU A 260 25.87 -13.92 3.24
C LEU A 260 25.25 -14.25 4.62
N THR A 261 24.55 -15.38 4.72
CA THR A 261 23.99 -15.87 5.99
C THR A 261 25.09 -16.21 6.98
N GLN A 262 26.13 -16.91 6.54
CA GLN A 262 27.26 -17.30 7.39
C GLN A 262 28.03 -16.07 7.91
N MET A 263 28.28 -15.07 7.06
CA MET A 263 28.88 -13.81 7.50
C MET A 263 28.01 -13.12 8.57
N SER A 264 26.68 -13.19 8.43
CA SER A 264 25.77 -12.63 9.42
C SER A 264 25.84 -13.34 10.76
N VAL A 265 25.84 -14.68 10.77
CA VAL A 265 25.95 -15.48 11.99
C VAL A 265 27.29 -15.25 12.69
N GLN A 266 28.40 -15.21 11.94
CA GLN A 266 29.72 -14.90 12.48
C GLN A 266 29.81 -13.50 13.09
N SER A 267 29.13 -12.50 12.48
CA SER A 267 29.07 -11.16 13.05
C SER A 267 28.27 -11.14 14.36
N GLN A 268 27.14 -11.85 14.43
CA GLN A 268 26.34 -11.96 15.64
C GLN A 268 27.09 -12.67 16.78
N SER A 269 27.80 -13.76 16.49
CA SER A 269 28.57 -14.48 17.51
C SER A 269 29.70 -13.62 18.08
N ARG A 270 30.42 -12.85 17.25
CA ARG A 270 31.43 -11.89 17.71
C ARG A 270 30.85 -10.82 18.64
N LEU A 271 29.70 -10.23 18.27
CA LEU A 271 29.03 -9.23 19.10
C LEU A 271 28.53 -9.83 20.43
N PHE A 272 28.02 -11.06 20.41
CA PHE A 272 27.65 -11.77 21.63
C PHE A 272 28.86 -11.98 22.55
N LEU A 273 29.97 -12.47 22.00
CA LEU A 273 31.21 -12.66 22.75
C LEU A 273 31.72 -11.35 23.36
N GLN A 274 31.67 -10.26 22.60
CA GLN A 274 32.05 -8.93 23.07
C GLN A 274 31.16 -8.46 24.23
N ARG A 275 29.84 -8.71 24.17
CA ARG A 275 28.91 -8.37 25.27
C ARG A 275 29.21 -9.17 26.52
N VAL A 276 29.41 -10.49 26.38
CA VAL A 276 29.75 -11.38 27.51
C VAL A 276 31.05 -10.93 28.18
N LEU A 277 32.08 -10.64 27.38
CA LEU A 277 33.37 -10.17 27.86
C LEU A 277 33.24 -8.81 28.56
N PHE A 278 32.48 -7.87 27.99
CA PHE A 278 32.20 -6.58 28.62
C PHE A 278 31.47 -6.72 29.95
N THR A 279 30.45 -7.59 30.04
CA THR A 279 29.73 -7.85 31.30
C THR A 279 30.65 -8.49 32.35
N MET A 280 31.53 -9.41 31.94
CA MET A 280 32.52 -10.01 32.85
C MET A 280 33.51 -8.96 33.38
N LEU A 281 34.02 -8.08 32.52
CA LEU A 281 34.90 -6.99 32.93
C LEU A 281 34.21 -6.02 33.89
N LEU A 282 32.95 -5.65 33.62
CA LEU A 282 32.15 -4.82 34.52
C LEU A 282 31.96 -5.48 35.89
N LEU A 283 31.69 -6.78 35.93
CA LEU A 283 31.58 -7.55 37.17
C LEU A 283 32.89 -7.53 37.97
N VAL A 284 34.02 -7.76 37.31
CA VAL A 284 35.35 -7.71 37.95
C VAL A 284 35.65 -6.31 38.49
N LEU A 285 35.37 -5.27 37.70
CA LEU A 285 35.53 -3.88 38.13
C LEU A 285 34.61 -3.56 39.32
N PHE A 286 33.35 -3.98 39.26
CA PHE A 286 32.39 -3.79 40.34
C PHE A 286 32.89 -4.44 41.63
N VAL A 287 33.34 -5.69 41.59
CA VAL A 287 33.90 -6.39 42.76
C VAL A 287 35.13 -5.65 43.30
N LYS A 288 36.05 -5.18 42.44
CA LYS A 288 37.23 -4.43 42.88
C LYS A 288 36.87 -3.08 43.51
N VAL A 289 35.95 -2.33 42.90
CA VAL A 289 35.47 -1.05 43.43
C VAL A 289 34.76 -1.26 44.77
N TRP A 290 33.93 -2.30 44.88
CA TRP A 290 33.21 -2.63 46.11
C TRP A 290 34.16 -3.04 47.23
N LYS A 291 35.17 -3.86 46.91
CA LYS A 291 36.25 -4.22 47.84
C LYS A 291 37.02 -2.98 48.29
N TRP A 292 37.38 -2.09 47.37
CA TRP A 292 38.07 -0.83 47.71
C TRP A 292 37.20 0.08 48.59
N PHE A 293 35.92 0.23 48.26
CA PHE A 293 34.95 1.03 49.01
C PHE A 293 34.78 0.53 50.45
N PHE A 294 34.58 -0.78 50.65
CA PHE A 294 34.51 -1.34 51.99
C PHE A 294 35.84 -1.24 52.74
N THR A 295 36.96 -1.55 52.09
CA THR A 295 38.27 -1.40 52.74
C THR A 295 38.51 0.05 53.15
N GLY A 296 38.13 1.02 52.32
CA GLY A 296 38.24 2.46 52.63
C GLY A 296 37.34 2.90 53.79
N LEU A 297 36.07 2.49 53.79
CA LEU A 297 35.11 2.81 54.86
C LEU A 297 35.53 2.21 56.20
N PHE A 298 35.90 0.93 56.23
CA PHE A 298 36.31 0.26 57.48
C PHE A 298 37.66 0.77 57.98
N ARG A 299 38.60 1.11 57.08
CA ARG A 299 39.90 1.64 57.48
C ARG A 299 39.79 3.06 58.03
N ASN A 300 38.93 3.92 57.47
CA ASN A 300 38.63 5.25 58.02
C ASN A 300 37.80 5.18 59.32
N SER A 301 36.84 4.27 59.42
CA SER A 301 36.08 4.03 60.66
C SER A 301 37.00 3.59 61.82
N LEU A 302 37.93 2.66 61.55
CA LEU A 302 38.87 2.17 62.55
C LEU A 302 39.89 3.25 62.94
N THR A 303 40.42 4.02 62.00
CA THR A 303 41.34 5.13 62.34
C THR A 303 40.65 6.25 63.10
N VAL A 304 39.39 6.60 62.80
CA VAL A 304 38.63 7.59 63.58
C VAL A 304 38.41 7.10 65.02
N ARG A 305 38.01 5.84 65.21
CA ARG A 305 37.85 5.27 66.57
C ARG A 305 39.16 5.13 67.34
N PHE A 306 40.26 4.77 66.67
CA PHE A 306 41.58 4.70 67.31
C PHE A 306 42.09 6.09 67.72
N ARG A 307 41.90 7.11 66.88
CA ARG A 307 42.31 8.49 67.19
C ARG A 307 41.51 9.06 68.35
N GLN A 308 40.22 8.71 68.45
CA GLN A 308 39.35 9.12 69.54
C GLN A 308 39.71 8.44 70.86
N GLY A 309 40.15 7.17 70.83
CA GLY A 309 40.62 6.45 72.03
C GLY A 309 42.03 6.81 72.50
N VAL A 310 42.91 7.29 71.60
CA VAL A 310 44.28 7.74 71.95
C VAL A 310 44.31 9.18 72.46
N LEU A 311 43.34 10.02 72.05
CA LEU A 311 43.20 11.40 72.53
C LEU A 311 42.31 11.53 73.77
N SER A 312 41.66 10.46 74.21
CA SER A 312 40.80 10.43 75.40
C SER A 312 41.50 9.92 76.66
N HIS A 313 42.84 9.85 76.65
CA HIS A 313 43.60 9.31 77.76
C HIS A 313 44.64 10.28 78.30
#